data_AF-A0A661PN02-F1
#
_entry.id   AF-A0A661PN02-F1
#
_cell.length_a   1.000
_cell.length_b   1.000
_cell.length_c   1.000
_cell.angle_alpha   90.00
_cell.angle_beta   90.00
_cell.angle_gamma   90.00
#
_symmetry.space_group_name_H-M   'P 1'
#
loop_
_entity.id
_entity.type
_entity.pdbx_description
1 polymer ?
#
loop_
_entity_poly.entity_id
_entity_poly.type
_entity_poly.pdbx_seq_one_letter_code
_entity_poly.pdbx_strand_id
1 'polypeptide(L)'
;MSEFRRDPLKGTWVITENQRVRQPREFFIDRERVAMKVCPFCPGQEYKTPQEVFALRPDNTAANSPGWQVRVVPNKFPVLRIEGELNKQTAGLNQSMRGIGAHEVIIETADHQRSLAQLDISETTSVMQAYRARLLDLRQDSRFRYLQIFKNHGVEAGAPLPHSHSQLMAVPITPPVIRNELISCREHFHNTGNCLICDLLAQEIADG
;
A
#
# COMPACT_ATOMS: atom_id res chain seq x y z
N MET A 1 22.91 -16.90 21.19
CA MET A 1 22.03 -16.92 22.37
C MET A 1 20.80 -16.16 21.97
N SER A 2 19.64 -16.77 22.17
CA SER A 2 18.37 -16.16 21.81
C SER A 2 18.03 -15.08 22.82
N GLU A 3 17.38 -14.02 22.34
CA GLU A 3 16.89 -12.94 23.18
C GLU A 3 15.52 -12.47 22.69
N PHE A 4 14.70 -12.01 23.64
CA PHE A 4 13.45 -11.32 23.35
C PHE A 4 13.73 -9.84 23.14
N ARG A 5 13.42 -9.32 21.96
CA ARG A 5 13.45 -7.88 21.66
C ARG A 5 12.02 -7.36 21.55
N ARG A 6 11.74 -6.21 22.13
CA ARG A 6 10.42 -5.56 22.03
C ARG A 6 10.43 -4.59 20.86
N ASP A 7 9.42 -4.67 20.00
CA ASP A 7 9.11 -3.64 19.01
C ASP A 7 8.39 -2.49 19.75
N PRO A 8 9.01 -1.30 19.88
CA PRO A 8 8.45 -0.20 20.63
C PRO A 8 7.24 0.44 19.93
N LEU A 9 7.14 0.32 18.60
CA LEU A 9 6.03 0.88 17.83
C LEU A 9 4.80 -0.03 17.96
N LYS A 10 4.96 -1.34 17.75
CA LYS A 10 3.85 -2.31 17.80
C LYS A 10 3.51 -2.79 19.21
N GLY A 11 4.42 -2.61 20.16
CA GLY A 11 4.29 -3.11 21.54
C GLY A 11 4.43 -4.63 21.66
N THR A 12 4.97 -5.32 20.66
CA THR A 12 5.07 -6.78 20.59
C THR A 12 6.48 -7.28 20.89
N TRP A 13 6.61 -8.46 21.48
CA TRP A 13 7.90 -9.13 21.68
C TRP A 13 8.23 -10.07 20.52
N VAL A 14 9.47 -10.05 20.08
CA VAL A 14 10.02 -10.89 19.00
C VAL A 14 11.21 -11.68 19.55
N ILE A 15 11.28 -12.97 19.24
CA ILE A 15 12.43 -13.80 19.56
C ILE A 15 13.46 -13.65 18.45
N THR A 16 14.68 -13.29 18.82
CA THR A 16 15.83 -13.21 17.91
C THR A 16 16.88 -14.23 18.34
N GLU A 17 17.54 -14.89 17.39
CA GLU A 17 18.65 -15.81 17.66
C GLU A 17 19.76 -15.56 16.65
N ASN A 18 20.88 -15.02 17.14
CA ASN A 18 22.00 -14.58 16.28
C ASN A 18 22.89 -15.75 15.82
N GLN A 19 22.64 -16.99 16.26
CA GLN A 19 23.47 -18.15 15.91
C GLN A 19 22.96 -18.97 14.71
N ARG A 20 21.80 -18.66 14.15
CA ARG A 20 21.30 -19.34 12.94
C ARG A 20 21.79 -18.64 11.67
N VAL A 21 23.08 -18.76 11.37
CA VAL A 21 23.59 -18.55 10.01
C VAL A 21 23.16 -19.77 9.18
N ARG A 22 21.92 -19.79 8.71
CA ARG A 22 21.52 -20.77 7.68
C ARG A 22 22.31 -20.44 6.42
N GLN A 23 23.08 -21.40 5.91
CA GLN A 23 23.77 -21.21 4.63
C GLN A 23 22.72 -20.98 3.53
N PRO A 24 22.79 -19.90 2.74
CA PRO A 24 21.73 -19.50 1.78
C PRO A 24 21.50 -20.47 0.61
N ARG A 25 22.14 -21.66 0.60
CA ARG A 25 22.29 -22.47 -0.62
C ARG A 25 21.21 -23.51 -0.85
N GLU A 26 20.30 -23.74 0.08
CA GLU A 26 19.26 -24.79 -0.03
C GLU A 26 17.89 -24.27 -0.53
N PHE A 27 17.71 -22.95 -0.72
CA PHE A 27 16.41 -22.35 -1.08
C PHE A 27 16.50 -21.35 -2.23
N PHE A 28 17.26 -21.65 -3.28
CA PHE A 28 17.10 -20.94 -4.54
C PHE A 28 15.79 -21.41 -5.19
N ILE A 29 14.69 -20.77 -4.83
CA ILE A 29 13.46 -20.84 -5.62
C ILE A 29 13.68 -19.89 -6.80
N ASP A 30 13.74 -20.43 -8.01
CA ASP A 30 13.72 -19.61 -9.21
C ASP A 30 12.46 -18.75 -9.18
N ARG A 31 12.64 -17.43 -9.25
CA ARG A 31 11.53 -16.50 -9.26
C ARG A 31 10.67 -16.75 -10.49
N GLU A 32 9.41 -17.10 -10.27
CA GLU A 32 8.49 -17.38 -11.36
C GLU A 32 8.22 -16.09 -12.15
N ARG A 33 8.60 -16.09 -13.43
CA ARG A 33 8.25 -15.00 -14.35
C ARG A 33 6.92 -15.33 -15.01
N VAL A 34 5.87 -14.64 -14.61
CA VAL A 34 4.56 -14.75 -15.26
C VAL A 34 4.61 -14.02 -16.60
N ALA A 35 4.76 -14.78 -17.67
CA ALA A 35 4.64 -14.25 -19.03
C ALA A 35 3.15 -14.02 -19.35
N MET A 36 2.73 -12.76 -19.42
CA MET A 36 1.36 -12.39 -19.77
C MET A 36 1.28 -11.96 -21.24
N LYS A 37 0.49 -12.66 -22.06
CA LYS A 37 0.31 -12.32 -23.48
C LYS A 37 -0.30 -10.94 -23.70
N VAL A 38 -1.25 -10.54 -22.86
CA VAL A 38 -1.87 -9.21 -22.91
C VAL A 38 -2.12 -8.68 -21.51
N CYS A 39 -1.39 -7.63 -21.14
CA CYS A 39 -1.55 -6.98 -19.85
C CYS A 39 -2.61 -5.85 -19.93
N PRO A 40 -3.59 -5.79 -19.00
CA PRO A 40 -4.58 -4.71 -18.97
C PRO A 40 -4.00 -3.34 -18.56
N PHE A 41 -2.80 -3.31 -17.98
CA PHE A 41 -2.16 -2.08 -17.51
C PHE A 41 -1.19 -1.47 -18.54
N CYS A 42 -0.91 -2.18 -19.64
CA CYS A 42 -0.14 -1.60 -20.74
C CYS A 42 -0.91 -0.46 -21.43
N PRO A 43 -0.19 0.56 -21.94
CA PRO A 43 -0.76 1.54 -22.84
C PRO A 43 -1.45 0.90 -24.05
N GLY A 44 -2.59 1.43 -24.45
CA GLY A 44 -3.43 0.92 -25.53
C GLY A 44 -4.41 -0.18 -25.10
N GLN A 45 -4.39 -0.56 -23.82
CA GLN A 45 -5.30 -1.54 -23.22
C GLN A 45 -6.21 -0.90 -22.17
N GLU A 46 -6.37 0.43 -22.17
CA GLU A 46 -7.17 1.20 -21.20
C GLU A 46 -8.61 0.69 -21.08
N TYR A 47 -9.20 0.22 -22.19
CA TYR A 47 -10.55 -0.37 -22.24
C TYR A 47 -10.71 -1.66 -21.42
N LYS A 48 -9.61 -2.27 -20.95
CA LYS A 48 -9.62 -3.47 -20.09
C LYS A 48 -9.68 -3.16 -18.61
N THR A 49 -9.42 -1.91 -18.22
CA THR A 49 -9.56 -1.40 -16.86
C THR A 49 -10.85 -0.59 -16.72
N PRO A 50 -11.39 -0.42 -15.49
CA PRO A 50 -12.38 0.62 -15.24
C PRO A 50 -11.84 2.01 -15.61
N GLN A 51 -12.74 2.99 -15.75
CA GLN A 51 -12.35 4.35 -16.09
C GLN A 51 -11.39 4.91 -15.04
N GLU A 52 -10.37 5.63 -15.50
CA GLU A 52 -9.42 6.27 -14.60
C GLU A 52 -10.10 7.31 -13.71
N VAL A 53 -9.69 7.35 -12.44
CA VAL A 53 -10.10 8.36 -11.46
C VAL A 53 -9.04 9.45 -11.30
N PHE A 54 -7.81 9.17 -11.75
CA PHE A 54 -6.70 10.12 -11.76
C PHE A 54 -5.63 9.64 -12.73
N ALA A 55 -4.91 10.56 -13.36
CA ALA A 55 -3.70 10.24 -14.11
C ALA A 55 -2.78 11.45 -14.21
N LEU A 56 -1.48 11.19 -14.16
CA LEU A 56 -0.46 12.17 -14.55
C LEU A 56 -0.11 11.94 -16.01
N ARG A 57 -0.38 12.93 -16.84
CA ARG A 57 -0.21 12.88 -18.28
C ARG A 57 0.08 14.28 -18.84
N PRO A 58 0.72 14.42 -20.00
CA PRO A 58 0.82 15.70 -20.70
C PRO A 58 -0.57 16.21 -21.14
N ASP A 59 -0.75 17.53 -21.18
CA ASP A 59 -2.05 18.20 -21.42
C ASP A 59 -2.71 17.83 -22.77
N ASN A 60 -1.93 17.34 -23.73
CA ASN A 60 -2.41 16.97 -25.07
C ASN A 60 -2.92 15.52 -25.19
N THR A 61 -3.06 14.79 -24.07
CA THR A 61 -3.50 13.39 -24.08
C THR A 61 -4.90 13.23 -23.45
N ALA A 62 -5.74 12.40 -24.07
CA ALA A 62 -7.12 12.21 -23.62
C ALA A 62 -7.21 11.22 -22.46
N ALA A 63 -8.16 11.40 -21.54
CA ALA A 63 -8.44 10.44 -20.47
C ALA A 63 -8.81 9.05 -21.03
N ASN A 64 -8.48 7.98 -20.31
CA ASN A 64 -8.69 6.59 -20.74
C ASN A 64 -8.06 6.25 -22.10
N SER A 65 -6.98 6.95 -22.45
CA SER A 65 -6.17 6.71 -23.63
C SER A 65 -4.67 6.68 -23.28
N PRO A 66 -3.79 6.18 -24.17
CA PRO A 66 -2.34 6.15 -23.96
C PRO A 66 -1.73 7.54 -23.68
N GLY A 67 -0.50 7.56 -23.18
CA GLY A 67 0.27 8.80 -22.96
C GLY A 67 0.34 9.28 -21.51
N TRP A 68 -0.26 8.53 -20.58
CA TRP A 68 -0.08 8.73 -19.14
C TRP A 68 1.27 8.19 -18.65
N GLN A 69 1.83 8.83 -17.63
CA GLN A 69 3.00 8.35 -16.89
C GLN A 69 2.57 7.45 -15.72
N VAL A 70 1.57 7.92 -14.97
CA VAL A 70 0.94 7.20 -13.85
C VAL A 70 -0.56 7.26 -14.02
N ARG A 71 -1.26 6.13 -13.84
CA ARG A 71 -2.71 6.03 -13.99
C ARG A 71 -3.33 5.33 -12.79
N VAL A 72 -4.38 5.92 -12.23
CA VAL A 72 -5.15 5.34 -11.13
C VAL A 72 -6.52 4.94 -11.63
N VAL A 73 -6.89 3.69 -11.40
CA VAL A 73 -8.18 3.12 -11.77
C VAL A 73 -8.81 2.45 -10.55
N PRO A 74 -10.14 2.42 -10.42
CA PRO A 74 -10.81 1.52 -9.49
C PRO A 74 -10.36 0.08 -9.74
N ASN A 75 -10.21 -0.71 -8.67
CA ASN A 75 -9.97 -2.13 -8.83
C ASN A 75 -11.19 -2.77 -9.49
N LYS A 76 -10.98 -3.58 -10.54
CA LYS A 76 -12.04 -4.27 -11.28
C LYS A 76 -12.79 -5.30 -10.42
N PHE A 77 -12.12 -5.85 -9.41
CA PHE A 77 -12.69 -6.80 -8.45
C PHE A 77 -12.54 -6.24 -7.03
N PRO A 78 -13.25 -5.14 -6.72
CA PRO A 78 -13.00 -4.42 -5.50
C PRO A 78 -13.58 -5.18 -4.30
N VAL A 79 -12.81 -5.26 -3.21
CA VAL A 79 -13.28 -5.87 -1.95
C VAL A 79 -14.28 -4.95 -1.23
N LEU A 80 -14.24 -3.65 -1.53
CA LEU A 80 -15.06 -2.60 -0.93
C LEU A 80 -15.73 -1.76 -2.01
N ARG A 81 -16.95 -1.27 -1.76
CA ARG A 81 -17.69 -0.39 -2.69
C ARG A 81 -17.78 1.02 -2.13
N ILE A 82 -17.54 2.01 -2.97
CA ILE A 82 -17.57 3.42 -2.54
C ILE A 82 -19.01 3.94 -2.34
N GLU A 83 -19.95 3.36 -3.08
CA GLU A 83 -21.37 3.74 -3.08
C GLU A 83 -22.14 3.12 -1.90
N GLY A 84 -23.09 3.87 -1.37
CA GLY A 84 -24.02 3.42 -0.33
C GLY A 84 -23.64 3.87 1.08
N GLU A 85 -24.35 3.36 2.09
CA GLU A 85 -24.17 3.75 3.49
C GLU A 85 -23.54 2.63 4.31
N LEU A 86 -22.78 2.99 5.35
CA LEU A 86 -22.10 2.04 6.24
C LEU A 86 -23.06 1.03 6.88
N ASN A 87 -24.26 1.49 7.23
CA ASN A 87 -25.34 0.71 7.84
C ASN A 87 -24.83 -0.27 8.92
N LYS A 88 -24.32 0.28 10.03
CA LYS A 88 -23.81 -0.50 11.16
C LYS A 88 -24.96 -1.16 11.90
N GLN A 89 -24.83 -2.45 12.17
CA GLN A 89 -25.83 -3.25 12.88
C GLN A 89 -25.19 -3.98 14.05
N THR A 90 -25.95 -4.11 15.14
CA THR A 90 -25.55 -4.84 16.33
C THR A 90 -26.64 -5.84 16.69
N ALA A 91 -26.27 -7.11 16.82
CA ALA A 91 -27.14 -8.20 17.24
C ALA A 91 -26.46 -8.97 18.37
N GLY A 92 -26.82 -8.65 19.62
CA GLY A 92 -26.14 -9.16 20.81
C GLY A 92 -24.67 -8.71 20.83
N LEU A 93 -23.74 -9.67 20.87
CA LEU A 93 -22.29 -9.43 20.82
C LEU A 93 -21.76 -9.21 19.39
N ASN A 94 -22.56 -9.54 18.37
CA ASN A 94 -22.12 -9.45 16.99
C ASN A 94 -22.35 -8.03 16.46
N GLN A 95 -21.31 -7.47 15.85
CA GLN A 95 -21.36 -6.20 15.14
C GLN A 95 -21.04 -6.44 13.67
N SER A 96 -21.80 -5.83 12.77
CA SER A 96 -21.58 -5.89 11.33
C SER A 96 -21.76 -4.52 10.69
N MET A 97 -21.15 -4.33 9.52
CA MET A 97 -21.32 -3.15 8.68
C MET A 97 -21.16 -3.54 7.22
N ARG A 98 -21.71 -2.74 6.31
CA ARG A 98 -21.51 -2.95 4.87
C ARG A 98 -20.05 -2.69 4.50
N GLY A 99 -19.57 -3.39 3.46
CA GLY A 99 -18.22 -3.23 2.90
C GLY A 99 -18.06 -1.94 2.11
N ILE A 100 -18.25 -0.80 2.78
CA ILE A 100 -18.06 0.52 2.20
C ILE A 100 -16.57 0.90 2.26
N GLY A 101 -16.03 1.38 1.15
CA GLY A 101 -14.61 1.71 1.03
C GLY A 101 -14.20 1.97 -0.42
N ALA A 102 -12.97 2.45 -0.59
CA ALA A 102 -12.35 2.54 -1.91
C ALA A 102 -11.29 1.43 -2.06
N HIS A 103 -11.18 0.88 -3.27
CA HIS A 103 -10.11 -0.03 -3.65
C HIS A 103 -9.63 0.37 -5.04
N GLU A 104 -8.45 0.95 -5.11
CA GLU A 104 -7.86 1.51 -6.31
C GLU A 104 -6.55 0.81 -6.65
N VAL A 105 -6.23 0.75 -7.93
CA VAL A 105 -4.96 0.29 -8.47
C VAL A 105 -4.24 1.49 -9.06
N ILE A 106 -2.99 1.67 -8.65
CA ILE A 106 -2.11 2.74 -9.09
C ILE A 106 -1.07 2.11 -10.00
N ILE A 107 -1.23 2.29 -11.31
CA ILE A 107 -0.32 1.81 -12.34
C ILE A 107 0.83 2.80 -12.41
N GLU A 108 2.02 2.36 -11.99
CA GLU A 108 3.15 3.23 -11.65
C GLU A 108 3.96 3.69 -12.86
N THR A 109 3.86 2.95 -13.97
CA THR A 109 4.57 3.26 -15.21
C THR A 109 3.82 2.67 -16.40
N ALA A 110 3.97 3.31 -17.56
CA ALA A 110 3.53 2.77 -18.85
C ALA A 110 4.39 1.58 -19.32
N ASP A 111 5.62 1.45 -18.83
CA ASP A 111 6.54 0.38 -19.22
C ASP A 111 6.28 -0.90 -18.43
N HIS A 112 5.89 -1.96 -19.13
CA HIS A 112 5.59 -3.26 -18.55
C HIS A 112 6.79 -3.94 -17.89
N GLN A 113 8.01 -3.67 -18.39
CA GLN A 113 9.23 -4.38 -17.96
C GLN A 113 9.91 -3.71 -16.77
N ARG A 114 9.49 -2.49 -16.41
CA ARG A 114 10.10 -1.71 -15.33
C ARG A 114 9.29 -1.83 -14.05
N SER A 115 10.01 -2.12 -12.97
CA SER A 115 9.50 -2.07 -11.60
C SER A 115 9.70 -0.68 -11.01
N LEU A 116 9.00 -0.39 -9.90
CA LEU A 116 9.15 0.85 -9.13
C LEU A 116 10.62 1.16 -8.79
N ALA A 117 11.43 0.15 -8.49
CA ALA A 117 12.85 0.31 -8.14
C ALA A 117 13.75 0.70 -9.33
N GLN A 118 13.25 0.60 -10.57
CA GLN A 118 13.96 0.96 -11.79
C GLN A 118 13.49 2.30 -12.35
N LEU A 119 12.54 2.97 -11.69
CA LEU A 119 12.09 4.31 -12.06
C LEU A 119 13.13 5.35 -11.63
N ASP A 120 13.28 6.40 -12.43
CA ASP A 120 14.11 7.53 -12.03
C ASP A 120 13.42 8.38 -10.95
N ILE A 121 14.11 9.42 -10.47
CA ILE A 121 13.59 10.31 -9.42
C ILE A 121 12.32 11.04 -9.89
N SER A 122 12.27 11.46 -11.15
CA SER A 122 11.12 12.19 -11.71
C SER A 122 9.91 11.29 -11.82
N GLU A 123 10.09 10.07 -12.35
CA GLU A 123 9.03 9.06 -12.48
C GLU A 123 8.52 8.61 -11.10
N THR A 124 9.44 8.36 -10.15
CA THR A 124 9.06 8.03 -8.76
C THR A 124 8.31 9.19 -8.11
N THR A 125 8.70 10.43 -8.40
CA THR A 125 7.98 11.62 -7.93
C THR A 125 6.56 11.65 -8.48
N SER A 126 6.35 11.32 -9.76
CA SER A 126 5.01 11.19 -10.35
C SER A 126 4.17 10.14 -9.62
N VAL A 127 4.75 8.99 -9.24
CA VAL A 127 4.04 7.97 -8.44
C VAL A 127 3.62 8.53 -7.08
N MET A 128 4.53 9.21 -6.37
CA MET A 128 4.24 9.84 -5.08
C MET A 128 3.19 10.96 -5.18
N GLN A 129 3.19 11.72 -6.27
CA GLN A 129 2.16 12.72 -6.56
C GLN A 129 0.79 12.07 -6.73
N ALA A 130 0.71 10.94 -7.45
CA ALA A 130 -0.53 10.17 -7.57
C ALA A 130 -1.02 9.65 -6.21
N TYR A 131 -0.11 9.13 -5.38
CA TYR A 131 -0.43 8.71 -4.01
C TYR A 131 -1.04 9.85 -3.21
N ARG A 132 -0.37 11.00 -3.19
CA ARG A 132 -0.84 12.19 -2.48
C ARG A 132 -2.20 12.66 -3.00
N ALA A 133 -2.38 12.72 -4.32
CA ALA A 133 -3.63 13.16 -4.93
C ALA A 133 -4.81 12.28 -4.50
N ARG A 134 -4.66 10.95 -4.57
CA ARG A 134 -5.72 10.01 -4.17
C ARG A 134 -5.98 10.03 -2.68
N LEU A 135 -4.95 10.12 -1.84
CA LEU A 135 -5.13 10.24 -0.39
C LEU A 135 -5.91 11.51 -0.01
N LEU A 136 -5.61 12.65 -0.64
CA LEU A 136 -6.28 13.92 -0.35
C LEU A 136 -7.74 13.93 -0.82
N ASP A 137 -8.02 13.30 -1.96
CA ASP A 137 -9.37 13.12 -2.50
C ASP A 137 -10.22 12.23 -1.59
N LEU A 138 -9.74 11.02 -1.30
CA LEU A 138 -10.47 10.06 -0.47
C LEU A 138 -10.62 10.49 0.99
N ARG A 139 -9.71 11.35 1.50
CA ARG A 139 -9.84 11.93 2.85
C ARG A 139 -11.07 12.83 2.99
N GLN A 140 -11.63 13.35 1.89
CA GLN A 140 -12.85 14.17 1.95
C GLN A 140 -14.07 13.35 2.38
N ASP A 141 -14.02 12.03 2.26
CA ASP A 141 -15.06 11.14 2.71
C ASP A 141 -14.92 10.81 4.20
N SER A 142 -15.78 11.41 5.01
CA SER A 142 -15.79 11.25 6.47
C SER A 142 -16.12 9.84 6.96
N ARG A 143 -16.60 8.95 6.08
CA ARG A 143 -16.86 7.54 6.40
C ARG A 143 -15.55 6.77 6.58
N PHE A 144 -14.46 7.18 5.91
CA PHE A 144 -13.18 6.49 5.99
C PHE A 144 -12.39 6.89 7.24
N ARG A 145 -11.77 5.90 7.86
CA ARG A 145 -10.96 6.06 9.09
C ARG A 145 -9.49 5.74 8.89
N TYR A 146 -9.17 4.98 7.84
CA TYR A 146 -7.80 4.64 7.51
C TYR A 146 -7.65 4.43 6.01
N LEU A 147 -6.57 4.95 5.44
CA LEU A 147 -6.21 4.81 4.05
C LEU A 147 -4.83 4.15 3.98
N GLN A 148 -4.74 3.00 3.32
CA GLN A 148 -3.51 2.24 3.15
C GLN A 148 -3.08 2.26 1.69
N ILE A 149 -1.87 2.71 1.43
CA ILE A 149 -1.17 2.42 0.18
C ILE A 149 -0.24 1.25 0.42
N PHE A 150 -0.27 0.25 -0.45
CA PHE A 150 0.62 -0.91 -0.35
C PHE A 150 1.01 -1.44 -1.73
N LYS A 151 2.12 -2.16 -1.78
CA LYS A 151 2.65 -2.76 -3.00
C LYS A 151 3.01 -4.21 -2.71
N ASN A 152 2.49 -5.10 -3.54
CA ASN A 152 2.97 -6.47 -3.63
C ASN A 152 3.84 -6.57 -4.90
N HIS A 153 5.05 -7.11 -4.79
CA HIS A 153 5.95 -7.26 -5.92
C HIS A 153 6.48 -8.70 -5.99
N GLY A 154 6.25 -9.35 -7.13
CA GLY A 154 6.55 -10.77 -7.31
C GLY A 154 5.37 -11.67 -6.98
N VAL A 155 5.34 -12.85 -7.60
CA VAL A 155 4.28 -13.87 -7.42
C VAL A 155 4.22 -14.32 -5.96
N GLU A 156 5.39 -14.44 -5.33
CA GLU A 156 5.60 -14.86 -3.96
C GLU A 156 5.03 -13.87 -2.94
N ALA A 157 4.92 -12.59 -3.34
CA ALA A 157 4.25 -11.55 -2.55
C ALA A 157 2.74 -11.46 -2.83
N GLY A 158 2.18 -12.39 -3.61
CA GLY A 158 0.77 -12.40 -3.99
C GLY A 158 0.41 -11.31 -5.02
N ALA A 159 1.34 -10.92 -5.90
CA ALA A 159 1.06 -10.02 -7.01
C ALA A 159 0.72 -10.85 -8.28
N PRO A 160 -0.56 -10.97 -8.66
CA PRO A 160 -0.96 -11.82 -9.80
C PRO A 160 -0.60 -11.20 -11.16
N LEU A 161 -0.36 -9.89 -11.21
CA LEU A 161 -0.02 -9.16 -12.43
C LEU A 161 1.44 -8.70 -12.37
N PRO A 162 2.25 -8.96 -13.42
CA PRO A 162 3.67 -8.62 -13.42
C PRO A 162 3.94 -7.11 -13.62
N HIS A 163 2.98 -6.38 -14.21
CA HIS A 163 3.11 -4.94 -14.47
C HIS A 163 3.22 -4.16 -13.16
N SER A 164 4.15 -3.20 -13.07
CA SER A 164 4.37 -2.47 -11.82
C SER A 164 3.16 -1.64 -11.42
N HIS A 165 2.56 -2.02 -10.29
CA HIS A 165 1.43 -1.32 -9.70
C HIS A 165 1.52 -1.36 -8.18
N SER A 166 0.87 -0.38 -7.57
CA SER A 166 0.53 -0.35 -6.16
C SER A 166 -0.99 -0.34 -6.02
N GLN A 167 -1.46 -0.50 -4.79
CA GLN A 167 -2.88 -0.48 -4.47
C GLN A 167 -3.13 0.52 -3.35
N LEU A 168 -4.32 1.11 -3.38
CA LEU A 168 -4.82 1.97 -2.32
C LEU A 168 -6.15 1.40 -1.83
N MET A 169 -6.28 1.25 -0.51
CA MET A 169 -7.53 0.88 0.14
C MET A 169 -7.94 1.93 1.18
N ALA A 170 -9.16 2.44 1.07
CA ALA A 170 -9.78 3.28 2.10
C ALA A 170 -10.85 2.48 2.83
N VAL A 171 -10.73 2.41 4.17
CA VAL A 171 -11.58 1.58 5.03
C VAL A 171 -12.24 2.40 6.13
N PRO A 172 -13.45 2.02 6.60
CA PRO A 172 -14.20 2.76 7.62
C PRO A 172 -13.82 2.36 9.06
N ILE A 173 -12.76 1.58 9.21
CA ILE A 173 -12.24 1.09 10.49
C ILE A 173 -10.75 1.40 10.59
N THR A 174 -10.26 1.58 11.83
CA THR A 174 -8.83 1.65 12.11
C THR A 174 -8.31 0.22 12.32
N PRO A 175 -7.35 -0.27 11.50
CA PRO A 175 -6.78 -1.59 11.67
C PRO A 175 -6.18 -1.79 13.07
N PRO A 176 -6.25 -3.00 13.66
CA PRO A 176 -5.74 -3.25 15.01
C PRO A 176 -4.26 -2.89 15.20
N VAL A 177 -3.42 -3.18 14.20
CA VAL A 177 -1.99 -2.84 14.22
C VAL A 177 -1.81 -1.33 14.38
N ILE A 178 -2.47 -0.55 13.52
CA ILE A 178 -2.42 0.92 13.55
C ILE A 178 -2.96 1.48 14.87
N ARG A 179 -4.04 0.90 15.41
CA ARG A 179 -4.55 1.29 16.73
C ARG A 179 -3.48 1.14 17.81
N ASN A 180 -2.76 0.02 17.82
CA ASN A 180 -1.71 -0.23 18.80
C ASN A 180 -0.54 0.74 18.61
N GLU A 181 -0.11 0.99 17.38
CA GLU A 181 0.95 1.96 17.08
C GLU A 181 0.60 3.37 17.58
N LEU A 182 -0.65 3.81 17.37
CA LEU A 182 -1.14 5.10 17.89
C LEU A 182 -1.15 5.16 19.42
N ILE A 183 -1.48 4.05 20.10
CA ILE A 183 -1.42 3.95 21.55
C ILE A 183 0.04 4.07 22.03
N SER A 184 0.96 3.28 21.46
CA SER A 184 2.39 3.33 21.79
C SER A 184 2.97 4.73 21.61
N CYS A 185 2.69 5.38 20.48
CA CYS A 185 3.14 6.74 20.21
C CYS A 185 2.61 7.75 21.24
N ARG A 186 1.33 7.64 21.62
CA ARG A 186 0.71 8.54 22.60
C ARG A 186 1.28 8.33 24.01
N GLU A 187 1.46 7.09 24.43
CA GLU A 187 2.05 6.75 25.72
C GLU A 187 3.48 7.25 25.83
N HIS A 188 4.29 7.04 24.79
CA HIS A 188 5.65 7.57 24.75
C HIS A 188 5.67 9.09 24.87
N PHE A 189 4.85 9.79 24.07
CA PHE A 189 4.76 11.24 24.13
C PHE A 189 4.33 11.77 25.50
N HIS A 190 3.38 11.11 26.17
CA HIS A 190 3.00 11.49 27.54
C HIS A 190 4.12 11.29 28.57
N ASN A 191 4.96 10.26 28.39
CA ASN A 191 6.02 9.92 29.34
C ASN A 191 7.29 10.75 29.13
N THR A 192 7.65 11.08 27.89
CA THR A 192 8.93 11.71 27.54
C THR A 192 8.79 13.13 27.03
N GLY A 193 7.60 13.54 26.58
CA GLY A 193 7.38 14.79 25.86
C GLY A 193 7.82 14.76 24.39
N ASN A 194 8.35 13.63 23.90
CA ASN A 194 8.92 13.50 22.55
C ASN A 194 8.13 12.53 21.67
N CYS A 195 8.30 12.65 20.35
CA CYS A 195 7.69 11.74 19.38
C CYS A 195 8.45 10.40 19.35
N LEU A 196 7.74 9.29 19.54
CA LEU A 196 8.32 7.94 19.50
C LEU A 196 9.12 7.67 18.22
N ILE A 197 8.56 8.01 17.06
CA ILE A 197 9.22 7.77 15.78
C ILE A 197 10.47 8.65 15.62
N CYS A 198 10.44 9.89 16.12
CA CYS A 198 11.60 10.77 16.08
C CYS A 198 12.74 10.24 16.97
N ASP A 199 12.41 9.77 18.16
CA ASP A 199 13.40 9.17 19.07
C ASP A 199 13.98 7.88 18.49
N LEU A 200 13.15 7.04 17.87
CA LEU A 200 13.62 5.85 17.14
C LEU A 200 14.56 6.21 16.00
N LEU A 201 14.21 7.22 15.18
CA LEU A 201 15.08 7.68 14.09
C LEU A 201 16.41 8.25 14.61
N ALA A 202 16.36 9.03 15.69
CA ALA A 202 17.57 9.58 16.31
C ALA A 202 18.48 8.48 16.86
N GLN A 203 17.88 7.44 17.45
CA GLN A 203 18.61 6.27 17.92
C GLN A 203 19.26 5.51 16.76
N GLU A 204 18.51 5.17 15.71
CA GLU A 204 19.07 4.46 14.55
C GLU A 204 20.21 5.25 13.89
N ILE A 205 20.08 6.58 13.75
CA ILE A 205 21.16 7.44 13.23
C ILE A 205 22.41 7.42 14.11
N ALA A 206 22.24 7.33 15.43
CA ALA A 206 23.37 7.21 16.35
C ALA A 206 24.01 5.82 16.32
N ASP A 207 23.22 4.78 16.04
CA ASP A 207 23.66 3.38 15.98
C ASP A 207 24.35 3.03 14.64
N GLY A 208 23.98 3.65 13.51
CA GLY A 208 24.69 3.59 12.21
C GLY A 208 23.84 3.25 11.00
#